data_AF-A0A7Y4RWW5-F1
#
_entry.id   AF-A0A7Y4RWW5-F1
#
_cell.length_a   1.000
_cell.length_b   1.000
_cell.length_c   1.000
_cell.angle_alpha   90.00
_cell.angle_beta   90.00
_cell.angle_gamma   90.00
#
_symmetry.space_group_name_H-M   'P 1'
#
loop_
_entity.id
_entity.type
_entity.pdbx_description
1 polymer ?
#
loop_
_entity_poly.entity_id
_entity_poly.type
_entity_poly.pdbx_seq_one_letter_code
_entity_poly.pdbx_strand_id
1 'polypeptide(L)'
;MADKLTSRQLAQLAALEPLPQRFAQIHRLVEEIAGLRADDATTRRLCRILDESRASMNSVGLTPLSEQLGVMGMLARRGAGIQMKVRGLREGLAGLKINYEGALRSAKTPESRPPEELGTKS
;
A
#
# COMPACT_ATOMS: atom_id res chain seq x y z
N MET A 1 7.19 -29.17 -10.82
CA MET A 1 8.25 -28.20 -10.46
C MET A 1 7.54 -26.96 -9.97
N ALA A 2 7.95 -26.34 -8.85
CA ALA A 2 7.36 -25.09 -8.41
C ALA A 2 7.62 -24.01 -9.47
N ASP A 3 6.57 -23.43 -10.05
CA ASP A 3 6.73 -22.38 -11.04
C ASP A 3 7.48 -21.20 -10.41
N LYS A 4 8.52 -20.73 -11.11
CA LYS A 4 9.36 -19.63 -10.64
C LYS A 4 8.58 -18.32 -10.75
N LEU A 5 8.70 -17.47 -9.73
CA LEU A 5 8.12 -16.13 -9.74
C LEU A 5 8.68 -15.31 -10.90
N THR A 6 7.83 -14.51 -11.53
CA THR A 6 8.25 -13.60 -12.60
C THR A 6 9.05 -12.42 -12.05
N SER A 7 9.84 -11.75 -12.89
CA SER A 7 10.58 -10.53 -12.50
C SER A 7 9.66 -9.44 -11.95
N ARG A 8 8.43 -9.35 -12.46
CA ARG A 8 7.40 -8.44 -11.95
C ARG A 8 6.97 -8.81 -10.53
N GLN A 9 6.72 -10.10 -10.27
CA GLN A 9 6.34 -10.58 -8.93
C GLN A 9 7.47 -10.34 -7.92
N LEU A 10 8.73 -10.57 -8.32
CA LEU A 10 9.88 -10.26 -7.47
C LEU A 10 9.98 -8.76 -7.14
N ALA A 11 9.78 -7.88 -8.13
CA ALA A 11 9.76 -6.44 -7.91
C ALA A 11 8.60 -6.01 -6.98
N GLN A 12 7.42 -6.61 -7.14
CA GLN A 12 6.28 -6.37 -6.25
C GLN A 12 6.58 -6.84 -4.82
N LEU A 13 7.18 -8.01 -4.63
CA LEU A 13 7.57 -8.50 -3.30
C LEU A 13 8.59 -7.57 -2.62
N ALA A 14 9.60 -7.11 -3.36
CA ALA A 14 10.57 -6.15 -2.84
C ALA A 14 9.92 -4.82 -2.41
N ALA A 15 8.92 -4.34 -3.16
CA ALA A 15 8.17 -3.14 -2.80
C ALA A 15 7.26 -3.36 -1.58
N LEU A 16 6.70 -4.57 -1.41
CA LEU A 16 5.84 -4.93 -0.29
C LEU A 16 6.60 -5.16 1.03
N GLU A 17 7.87 -5.60 0.96
CA GLU A 17 8.70 -5.92 2.13
C GLU A 17 8.77 -4.82 3.20
N PRO A 18 9.03 -3.53 2.88
CA PRO A 18 9.11 -2.47 3.89
C PRO A 18 7.74 -1.98 4.40
N LEU A 19 6.63 -2.37 3.78
CA LEU A 19 5.31 -1.81 4.10
C LEU A 19 4.84 -2.03 5.55
N PRO A 20 5.06 -3.18 6.21
CA PRO A 20 4.67 -3.34 7.61
C PRO A 20 5.30 -2.29 8.53
N GLN A 21 6.57 -1.96 8.31
CA GLN A 21 7.25 -0.88 9.04
C GLN A 21 6.64 0.48 8.70
N ARG A 22 6.32 0.73 7.43
CA ARG A 22 5.63 1.97 7.02
C ARG A 22 4.23 2.09 7.64
N PHE A 23 3.49 0.99 7.79
CA PHE A 23 2.19 0.99 8.46
C PHE A 23 2.29 1.38 9.93
N ALA A 24 3.32 0.87 10.62
CA ALA A 24 3.60 1.27 12.00
C ALA A 24 3.94 2.76 12.10
N GLN A 25 4.71 3.30 11.16
CA GLN A 25 5.03 4.74 11.11
C GLN A 25 3.78 5.59 10.84
N ILE A 26 2.95 5.21 9.87
CA ILE A 26 1.69 5.88 9.55
C ILE A 26 0.78 5.86 10.78
N HIS A 27 0.61 4.71 11.44
CA HIS A 27 -0.18 4.59 12.65
C HIS A 27 0.28 5.59 13.73
N ARG A 28 1.58 5.60 14.04
CA ARG A 28 2.13 6.52 15.06
C ARG A 28 1.83 7.98 14.72
N LEU A 29 2.03 8.40 13.47
CA LEU A 29 1.73 9.77 13.04
C LEU A 29 0.23 10.11 13.12
N VAL A 30 -0.65 9.15 12.81
CA VAL A 30 -2.10 9.32 12.97
C VAL A 30 -2.48 9.52 14.44
N GLU A 31 -1.87 8.75 15.35
CA GLU A 31 -2.09 8.89 16.79
C GLU A 31 -1.49 10.19 17.35
N GLU A 32 -0.32 10.63 16.84
CA GLU A 32 0.25 11.94 17.17
C GLU A 32 -0.68 13.09 16.73
N ILE A 33 -1.29 13.01 15.54
CA ILE A 33 -2.30 13.98 15.06
C ILE A 33 -3.57 13.95 15.93
N ALA A 34 -3.90 12.80 16.53
CA ALA A 34 -5.05 12.66 17.41
C ALA A 34 -4.79 13.23 18.82
N GLY A 35 -3.59 13.04 19.36
CA GLY A 35 -3.20 13.46 20.71
C GLY A 35 -2.73 14.91 20.81
N LEU A 36 -2.09 15.42 19.75
CA LEU A 36 -1.73 16.82 19.62
C LEU A 36 -2.84 17.54 18.85
N ARG A 37 -3.09 18.82 19.14
CA ARG A 37 -3.89 19.67 18.24
C ARG A 37 -3.13 19.82 16.91
N ALA A 38 -3.25 18.81 16.04
CA ALA A 38 -2.66 18.67 14.70
C ALA A 38 -1.56 19.70 14.39
N ASP A 39 -0.33 19.44 14.83
CA ASP A 39 0.82 20.21 14.35
C ASP A 39 0.94 19.99 12.83
N ASP A 40 0.99 21.09 12.08
CA ASP A 40 1.17 21.07 10.64
C ASP A 40 2.44 20.31 10.24
N ALA A 41 3.48 20.29 11.09
CA ALA A 41 4.69 19.52 10.85
C ALA A 41 4.41 18.00 10.79
N THR A 42 3.63 17.48 11.73
CA THR A 42 3.25 16.05 11.76
C THR A 42 2.37 15.70 10.57
N THR A 43 1.43 16.57 10.20
CA THR A 43 0.58 16.37 9.02
C THR A 43 1.40 16.35 7.74
N ARG A 44 2.37 17.27 7.57
CA ARG A 44 3.29 17.28 6.42
C ARG A 44 4.14 16.02 6.35
N ARG A 45 4.65 15.55 7.50
CA ARG A 45 5.43 14.31 7.59
C ARG A 45 4.61 13.09 7.17
N LEU A 46 3.36 13.00 7.63
CA LEU A 46 2.43 11.96 7.21
C LEU A 46 2.19 12.01 5.69
N CYS A 47 1.89 13.19 5.15
CA CYS A 47 1.69 13.37 3.70
C CYS A 47 2.89 12.88 2.90
N ARG A 48 4.10 13.25 3.32
CA ARG A 48 5.34 12.82 2.64
C ARG A 48 5.49 11.30 2.62
N ILE A 49 5.28 10.61 3.75
CA ILE A 49 5.36 9.15 3.80
C ILE A 49 4.30 8.51 2.90
N LEU A 50 3.08 9.05 2.87
CA LEU A 50 2.01 8.54 2.00
C LEU A 50 2.35 8.72 0.52
N ASP A 51 2.86 9.89 0.13
CA ASP A 51 3.22 10.18 -1.27
C ASP A 51 4.43 9.34 -1.74
N GLU A 52 5.47 9.20 -0.91
CA GLU A 52 6.63 8.32 -1.19
C GLU A 52 6.21 6.85 -1.34
N SER A 53 5.35 6.38 -0.43
CA SER A 53 4.86 4.99 -0.48
C SER A 53 3.98 4.78 -1.71
N ARG A 54 3.14 5.76 -2.05
CA ARG A 54 2.28 5.70 -3.23
C ARG A 54 3.11 5.61 -4.51
N ALA A 55 4.13 6.45 -4.65
CA ALA A 55 5.02 6.42 -5.81
C ALA A 55 5.71 5.04 -5.96
N SER A 56 6.17 4.46 -4.84
CA SER A 56 6.78 3.13 -4.83
C SER A 56 5.80 2.01 -5.18
N MET A 57 4.53 2.09 -4.79
CA MET A 57 3.52 1.09 -5.16
C MET A 57 3.11 1.23 -6.63
N ASN A 58 3.02 2.47 -7.10
CA ASN A 58 2.64 2.78 -8.47
C ASN A 58 3.69 2.27 -9.48
N SER A 59 4.98 2.37 -9.16
CA SER A 59 6.07 1.95 -10.05
C SER A 59 6.09 0.44 -10.34
N VAL A 60 5.52 -0.38 -9.45
CA VAL A 60 5.43 -1.85 -9.61
C VAL A 60 4.02 -2.35 -9.93
N GLY A 61 3.09 -1.43 -10.23
CA GLY A 61 1.72 -1.74 -10.61
C GLY A 61 0.86 -2.32 -9.48
N LEU A 62 1.13 -1.95 -8.24
CA LEU A 62 0.30 -2.29 -7.08
C LEU A 62 -0.80 -1.24 -6.87
N THR A 63 -1.70 -1.14 -7.85
CA THR A 63 -2.72 -0.08 -7.95
C THR A 63 -3.61 0.06 -6.70
N PRO A 64 -4.18 -1.02 -6.11
CA PRO A 64 -5.05 -0.87 -4.94
C PRO A 64 -4.34 -0.25 -3.72
N LEU A 65 -3.04 -0.51 -3.55
CA LEU A 65 -2.24 0.11 -2.49
C LEU A 65 -1.95 1.58 -2.81
N SER A 66 -1.56 1.87 -4.06
CA SER A 66 -1.31 3.24 -4.54
C SER A 66 -2.54 4.15 -4.39
N GLU A 67 -3.72 3.66 -4.77
CA GLU A 67 -4.97 4.40 -4.67
C GLU A 67 -5.33 4.70 -3.22
N GLN A 68 -5.26 3.69 -2.34
CA GLN A 68 -5.56 3.85 -0.92
C GLN A 68 -4.63 4.87 -0.25
N LEU A 69 -3.33 4.80 -0.55
CA LEU A 69 -2.34 5.79 -0.07
C LEU A 69 -2.66 7.20 -0.58
N GLY A 70 -3.12 7.32 -1.83
CA GLY A 70 -3.57 8.58 -2.41
C GLY A 70 -4.79 9.17 -1.70
N VAL A 71 -5.80 8.35 -1.40
CA VAL A 71 -6.99 8.75 -0.64
C VAL A 71 -6.61 9.24 0.76
N MET A 72 -5.75 8.49 1.46
CA MET A 72 -5.24 8.90 2.77
C MET A 72 -4.47 10.23 2.70
N GLY A 73 -3.65 10.43 1.65
CA GLY A 73 -2.90 11.68 1.44
C GLY A 73 -3.83 12.87 1.22
N MET A 74 -4.89 12.70 0.43
CA MET A 74 -5.93 13.73 0.26
C MET A 74 -6.63 14.05 1.58
N LEU A 75 -6.99 13.04 2.37
CA LEU A 75 -7.64 13.22 3.66
C LEU A 75 -6.75 13.95 4.67
N ALA A 76 -5.46 13.61 4.72
CA ALA A 76 -4.48 14.24 5.60
C ALA A 76 -4.35 15.75 5.30
N ARG A 77 -4.33 16.12 4.03
CA ARG A 77 -4.24 17.51 3.55
C ARG A 77 -5.53 18.32 3.73
N ARG A 78 -6.69 17.67 3.71
CA ARG A 78 -7.99 18.36 3.78
C ARG A 78 -8.19 19.01 5.16
N GLY A 79 -8.74 20.23 5.17
CA GLY A 79 -9.20 20.96 6.37
C GLY A 79 -10.49 20.40 6.98
N ALA A 80 -10.59 19.08 7.11
CA ALA A 80 -11.66 18.42 7.85
C ALA A 80 -11.42 18.54 9.37
N GLY A 81 -12.49 18.50 10.17
CA GLY A 81 -12.36 18.43 11.63
C GLY A 81 -11.46 17.27 12.06
N ILE A 82 -10.57 17.52 13.04
CA ILE A 82 -9.50 16.59 13.45
C ILE A 82 -10.03 15.18 13.72
N GLN A 83 -11.17 15.06 14.41
CA GLN A 83 -11.78 13.77 14.72
C GLN A 83 -12.18 12.98 13.46
N MET A 84 -12.79 13.65 12.47
CA MET A 84 -13.16 13.01 11.20
C MET A 84 -11.92 12.60 10.40
N LYS A 85 -10.89 13.46 10.38
CA LYS A 85 -9.61 13.18 9.74
C LYS A 85 -8.96 11.94 10.35
N VAL A 86 -8.81 11.90 11.67
CA VAL A 86 -8.20 10.77 12.39
C VAL A 86 -8.98 9.49 12.14
N ARG A 87 -10.32 9.54 12.24
CA ARG A 87 -11.17 8.38 11.95
C ARG A 87 -10.93 7.84 10.54
N GLY A 88 -11.00 8.70 9.52
CA GLY A 88 -10.79 8.26 8.14
C GLY A 88 -9.37 7.80 7.86
N LEU A 89 -8.35 8.34 8.55
CA LEU A 89 -6.97 7.86 8.43
C LEU A 89 -6.79 6.47 9.07
N ARG A 90 -7.45 6.20 10.20
CA ARG A 90 -7.45 4.87 10.84
C ARG A 90 -8.17 3.84 9.97
N GLU A 91 -9.34 4.17 9.44
CA GLU A 91 -10.09 3.34 8.48
C GLU A 91 -9.26 3.11 7.20
N GLY A 92 -8.61 4.17 6.71
CA GLY A 92 -7.70 4.13 5.57
C GLY A 92 -6.55 3.14 5.79
N LEU A 93 -5.92 3.19 6.97
CA LEU A 93 -4.83 2.27 7.34
C LEU A 93 -5.32 0.81 7.44
N ALA A 94 -6.54 0.57 7.91
CA ALA A 94 -7.12 -0.77 7.91
C ALA A 94 -7.30 -1.31 6.48
N GLY A 95 -7.84 -0.49 5.57
CA GLY A 95 -7.94 -0.83 4.15
C GLY A 95 -6.58 -1.09 3.50
N LEU A 96 -5.55 -0.34 3.89
CA LEU A 96 -4.19 -0.51 3.39
C LEU A 96 -3.60 -1.88 3.77
N LYS A 97 -3.87 -2.36 5.00
CA LYS A 97 -3.46 -3.70 5.46
C LYS A 97 -4.18 -4.80 4.69
N ILE A 98 -5.48 -4.65 4.41
CA ILE A 98 -6.26 -5.60 3.61
C ILE A 98 -5.68 -5.70 2.18
N ASN A 99 -5.43 -4.55 1.54
CA ASN A 99 -4.84 -4.50 0.20
C ASN A 99 -3.43 -5.11 0.17
N TYR A 100 -2.65 -4.92 1.24
CA TYR A 100 -1.33 -5.51 1.40
C TYR A 100 -1.38 -7.03 1.44
N GLU A 101 -2.26 -7.62 2.25
CA GLU A 101 -2.39 -9.07 2.32
C GLU A 101 -2.83 -9.67 0.99
N GLY A 102 -3.76 -9.01 0.29
CA GLY A 102 -4.16 -9.38 -1.06
C GLY A 102 -2.98 -9.35 -2.04
N ALA A 103 -2.23 -8.25 -2.07
CA ALA A 103 -1.06 -8.10 -2.92
C ALA A 103 0.04 -9.13 -2.62
N LEU A 104 0.28 -9.42 -1.34
CA LEU A 104 1.29 -10.39 -0.92
C LEU A 104 0.92 -11.81 -1.34
N ARG A 105 -0.36 -12.19 -1.25
CA ARG A 105 -0.84 -13.49 -1.76
C ARG A 105 -0.65 -13.58 -3.26
N SER A 106 -1.08 -12.57 -4.02
CA SER A 106 -0.96 -12.55 -5.48
C SER A 106 0.50 -12.59 -5.95
N ALA A 107 1.39 -11.80 -5.34
CA ALA A 107 2.80 -11.74 -5.72
C ALA A 107 3.57 -13.03 -5.37
N LYS A 108 3.09 -13.82 -4.40
CA LYS A 108 3.66 -15.13 -4.05
C LYS A 108 3.09 -16.30 -4.84
N THR A 109 2.03 -16.08 -5.63
CA THR A 109 1.37 -17.13 -6.39
C THR A 109 1.89 -17.11 -7.82
N PRO A 110 2.64 -18.12 -8.28
CA PRO A 110 3.15 -18.14 -9.65
C PRO A 110 2.01 -18.04 -10.66
N GLU A 111 2.17 -17.22 -11.70
CA GLU A 111 1.19 -17.16 -12.80
C GLU A 111 1.19 -18.51 -13.51
N SER A 112 0.03 -19.20 -13.54
CA SER A 112 -0.09 -20.48 -14.25
C SER A 112 0.18 -20.27 -15.74
N ARG A 113 1.17 -20.97 -16.28
CA ARG A 113 1.49 -20.96 -17.70
C ARG A 113 0.23 -21.36 -18.51
N PRO A 114 -0.19 -20.62 -19.55
CA PRO A 114 -1.34 -21.00 -20.36
C PRO A 114 -1.12 -22.37 -21.02
N PRO A 115 -2.16 -23.21 -21.16
CA PRO A 115 -2.06 -24.59 -21.65
C PRO A 115 -1.95 -24.70 -23.18
N GLU A 116 -1.06 -23.95 -23.82
CA GLU A 116 -0.87 -23.98 -25.30
C GLU A 116 0.37 -24.77 -25.78
N GLU A 117 0.91 -25.68 -24.97
CA GLU A 117 1.94 -26.64 -25.40
C GLU A 117 1.52 -28.10 -25.17
N LEU A 118 0.23 -28.40 -25.31
CA LEU A 118 -0.29 -29.77 -25.39
C LEU A 118 -0.75 -30.08 -26.82
N GLY A 119 0.23 -30.33 -27.68
CA GLY A 119 0.13 -31.29 -28.78
C GLY A 119 -0.87 -31.00 -29.89
N THR A 120 -0.37 -30.46 -31.00
CA THR A 120 -0.76 -30.91 -32.35
C THR A 120 0.50 -31.19 -33.17
N LYS A 121 1.16 -32.31 -32.84
CA LYS A 121 1.79 -33.12 -33.88
C LYS A 121 0.72 -34.08 -34.38
N SER A 122 0.20 -33.85 -35.58
CA SER A 122 -0.27 -34.86 -36.53
C SER A 122 -0.53 -34.16 -37.86
#